data_AF-A0A914UW52-F1
#
_entry.id   AF-A0A914UW52-F1
#
_cell.length_a   1.000
_cell.length_b   1.000
_cell.length_c   1.000
_cell.angle_alpha   90.00
_cell.angle_beta   90.00
_cell.angle_gamma   90.00
#
_symmetry.space_group_name_H-M   'P 1'
#
loop_
_entity.id
_entity.type
_entity.pdbx_description
1 polymer ?
#
loop_
_entity_poly.entity_id
_entity_poly.type
_entity_poly.pdbx_seq_one_letter_code
_entity_poly.pdbx_strand_id
1 'polypeptide(L)'
;MNVVDTYNIFPGSRFAWIVVDDDSIWVQTPLMNAADFKMKVSNYKYDENENYSDLEIDYNGDEVIARQIANNLRCKLNVKLIGMGIDLDPDAANNLQGLINDEQKSCVQPYYHDIKDYDSITATGLPEIQKDVNCAPPPASCDLKQRKLDLVFMLDASMSTSSFQLVKTFVETMLLGYNINQNFTQFGLITVAATAQSRFTLDASRNGGVPSLVDPVPYDGSNGQNMTGALTLLTSTFAQPSNGYRNDAQHLVIYITSNAEFTDGNPIPQSDTIRRAGSWGIATLAYGTLSGDSNNLIQLSGKNNTCYYPIVNPSDLNTNGLNFLQSVTCSDGLLCSN
;
A
#
# COMPACT_ATOMS: atom_id res chain seq x y z
N MET A 1 29.59 11.91 -21.12
CA MET A 1 28.14 11.60 -21.06
C MET A 1 27.42 12.92 -21.01
N ASN A 2 26.66 13.23 -22.05
CA ASN A 2 25.87 14.46 -22.11
C ASN A 2 24.44 14.07 -21.76
N VAL A 3 23.90 14.62 -20.67
CA VAL A 3 22.48 14.41 -20.36
C VAL A 3 21.65 15.08 -21.45
N VAL A 4 20.85 14.29 -22.15
CA VAL A 4 19.95 14.76 -23.21
C VAL A 4 18.70 15.35 -22.58
N ASP A 5 18.12 14.66 -21.58
CA ASP A 5 16.92 15.14 -20.91
C ASP A 5 16.70 14.50 -19.53
N THR A 6 15.83 15.08 -18.69
CA THR A 6 15.51 14.54 -17.35
C THR A 6 14.03 14.71 -17.03
N TYR A 7 13.38 13.60 -16.71
CA TYR A 7 11.94 13.55 -16.44
C TYR A 7 11.66 13.07 -15.01
N ASN A 8 10.83 13.82 -14.29
CA ASN A 8 10.25 13.36 -13.04
C ASN A 8 9.14 12.36 -13.34
N ILE A 9 9.14 11.20 -12.68
CA ILE A 9 8.09 10.20 -12.86
C ILE A 9 6.72 10.80 -12.53
N PHE A 10 6.67 11.65 -11.50
CA PHE A 10 5.51 12.48 -11.17
C PHE A 10 5.95 13.82 -10.56
N PRO A 11 5.12 14.88 -10.61
CA PRO A 11 5.34 16.08 -9.81
C PRO A 11 5.44 15.74 -8.32
N GLY A 12 6.64 15.91 -7.74
CA GLY A 12 6.91 15.57 -6.33
C GLY A 12 7.35 14.12 -6.05
N SER A 13 7.57 13.28 -7.08
CA SER A 13 8.15 11.95 -6.88
C SER A 13 9.62 12.04 -6.48
N ARG A 14 10.08 11.13 -5.61
CA ARG A 14 11.50 10.93 -5.30
C ARG A 14 12.23 10.12 -6.37
N PHE A 15 11.77 10.09 -7.61
CA PHE A 15 12.36 9.26 -8.65
C PHE A 15 12.50 10.09 -9.92
N ALA A 16 13.64 9.96 -10.59
CA ALA A 16 13.91 10.65 -11.85
C ALA A 16 14.48 9.67 -12.87
N TRP A 17 14.07 9.83 -14.13
CA TRP A 17 14.70 9.18 -15.28
C TRP A 17 15.60 10.22 -15.94
N ILE A 18 16.83 9.84 -16.26
CA ILE A 18 17.82 10.67 -16.94
C ILE A 18 18.15 9.98 -18.26
N VAL A 19 17.88 10.64 -19.38
CA VAL A 19 18.30 10.16 -20.70
C VAL A 19 19.69 10.73 -20.98
N VAL A 20 20.67 9.88 -21.26
CA VAL A 20 22.09 10.27 -21.32
C VAL A 20 22.70 10.08 -22.72
N ASP A 21 21.99 9.43 -23.63
CA ASP A 21 22.25 9.40 -25.07
C ASP A 21 21.01 8.84 -25.80
N ASP A 22 20.95 8.91 -27.14
CA ASP A 22 19.85 8.37 -27.97
C ASP A 22 19.58 6.86 -27.70
N ASP A 23 20.59 6.16 -27.15
CA ASP A 23 20.59 4.73 -26.86
C ASP A 23 20.69 4.39 -25.35
N SER A 24 20.47 5.31 -24.40
CA SER A 24 20.57 4.94 -22.97
C SER A 24 19.67 5.71 -22.00
N ILE A 25 19.05 4.95 -21.08
CA ILE A 25 18.10 5.45 -20.08
C ILE A 25 18.61 5.11 -18.67
N TRP A 26 18.74 6.13 -17.83
CA TRP A 26 19.24 6.02 -16.45
C TRP A 26 18.11 6.27 -15.47
N VAL A 27 18.03 5.50 -14.39
CA VAL A 27 17.04 5.70 -13.32
C VAL A 27 17.77 6.08 -12.05
N GLN A 28 17.51 7.27 -11.52
CA GLN A 28 18.11 7.75 -10.28
C GLN A 28 17.10 7.74 -9.13
N THR A 29 17.52 7.20 -7.97
CA THR A 29 16.74 7.26 -6.72
C THR A 29 17.56 7.92 -5.60
N PRO A 30 16.96 8.73 -4.71
CA PRO A 30 17.62 9.38 -3.59
C PRO A 30 17.60 8.53 -2.32
N LEU A 31 16.99 7.33 -2.31
CA LEU A 31 16.86 6.48 -1.12
C LEU A 31 17.94 5.38 -1.03
N MET A 32 18.80 5.25 -2.03
CA MET A 32 20.00 4.43 -1.95
C MET A 32 21.14 5.22 -2.59
N ASN A 33 22.37 5.08 -2.07
CA ASN A 33 23.59 5.46 -2.79
C ASN A 33 23.72 4.55 -4.02
N ALA A 34 22.88 4.81 -5.01
CA ALA A 34 22.72 4.09 -6.26
C ALA A 34 23.56 4.77 -7.34
N ALA A 35 24.81 5.13 -7.02
CA ALA A 35 25.74 5.72 -7.97
C ALA A 35 26.11 4.78 -9.13
N ASP A 36 25.72 3.50 -9.04
CA ASP A 36 26.14 2.44 -9.95
C ASP A 36 24.99 1.77 -10.72
N PHE A 37 23.78 2.32 -10.70
CA PHE A 37 22.68 1.76 -11.50
C PHE A 37 22.68 2.35 -12.90
N LYS A 38 23.00 1.51 -13.89
CA LYS A 38 22.94 1.80 -15.32
C LYS A 38 22.03 0.76 -15.95
N MET A 39 20.98 1.19 -16.65
CA MET A 39 20.34 0.35 -17.66
C MET A 39 20.86 0.86 -19.00
N LYS A 40 21.65 0.05 -19.68
CA LYS A 40 22.13 0.36 -21.02
C LYS A 40 21.26 -0.41 -22.01
N VAL A 41 20.88 0.21 -23.11
CA VAL A 41 20.23 -0.46 -24.24
C VAL A 41 21.19 -0.29 -25.40
N SER A 42 22.08 -1.26 -25.66
CA SER A 42 23.08 -1.08 -26.71
C SER A 42 22.60 -1.61 -28.06
N ASN A 43 22.78 -0.80 -29.10
CA ASN A 43 22.76 -1.25 -30.49
C ASN A 43 23.97 -2.17 -30.75
N TYR A 44 23.74 -3.40 -31.21
CA TYR A 44 24.78 -4.31 -31.68
C TYR A 44 24.68 -4.48 -33.20
N LYS A 45 25.80 -4.35 -33.91
CA LYS A 45 25.87 -4.64 -35.36
C LYS A 45 26.28 -6.09 -35.56
N TYR A 46 25.33 -6.95 -35.90
CA TYR A 46 25.61 -8.34 -36.24
C TYR A 46 25.97 -8.52 -37.73
N ASP A 47 25.59 -7.57 -38.59
CA ASP A 47 25.97 -7.49 -40.02
C ASP A 47 26.06 -6.00 -40.43
N GLU A 48 26.84 -5.70 -41.48
CA GLU A 48 27.13 -4.36 -42.00
C GLU A 48 25.88 -3.58 -42.46
N ASN A 49 24.72 -4.26 -42.58
CA ASN A 49 23.48 -3.72 -43.12
C ASN A 49 22.25 -3.84 -42.21
N GLU A 50 22.36 -4.41 -41.00
CA GLU A 50 21.22 -4.53 -40.07
C GLU A 50 21.66 -4.16 -38.63
N ASN A 51 21.03 -3.12 -38.08
CA ASN A 51 21.14 -2.75 -36.67
C ASN A 51 20.10 -3.57 -35.89
N TYR A 52 20.54 -4.29 -34.85
CA TYR A 52 19.67 -4.92 -33.87
C TYR A 52 19.93 -4.31 -32.49
N SER A 53 18.88 -4.21 -31.68
CA SER A 53 18.87 -3.47 -30.42
C SER A 53 18.72 -4.46 -29.27
N ASP A 54 19.81 -5.04 -28.78
CA ASP A 54 19.71 -6.05 -27.72
C ASP A 54 19.57 -5.36 -26.34
N LEU A 55 18.61 -5.81 -25.53
CA LEU A 55 18.44 -5.30 -24.16
C LEU A 55 19.46 -5.97 -23.23
N GLU A 56 20.70 -5.47 -23.25
CA GLU A 56 21.74 -5.91 -22.32
C GLU A 56 21.68 -5.11 -21.02
N ILE A 57 21.14 -5.71 -19.94
CA ILE A 57 21.13 -5.09 -18.61
C ILE A 57 22.55 -5.13 -18.04
N ASP A 58 23.39 -4.17 -18.44
CA ASP A 58 24.78 -4.08 -18.02
C ASP A 58 24.89 -3.46 -16.60
N TYR A 59 24.63 -4.30 -15.60
CA TYR A 59 25.30 -4.23 -14.30
C TYR A 59 26.44 -5.26 -14.35
N ASN A 60 27.48 -5.12 -13.54
CA ASN A 60 28.50 -6.17 -13.37
C ASN A 60 27.94 -7.50 -12.76
N GLY A 61 26.68 -7.90 -13.01
CA GLY A 61 26.07 -9.16 -12.59
C GLY A 61 24.62 -9.38 -13.03
N ASP A 62 24.39 -10.56 -13.61
CA ASP A 62 23.23 -11.48 -13.54
C ASP A 62 21.78 -10.93 -13.70
N GLU A 63 21.10 -11.32 -14.79
CA GLU A 63 19.68 -11.09 -15.10
C GLU A 63 18.73 -11.43 -13.93
N VAL A 64 19.10 -12.44 -13.14
CA VAL A 64 18.36 -12.87 -11.94
C VAL A 64 18.22 -11.74 -10.93
N ILE A 65 19.25 -10.90 -10.77
CA ILE A 65 19.27 -9.79 -9.81
C ILE A 65 18.40 -8.63 -10.31
N ALA A 66 18.44 -8.32 -11.61
CA ALA A 66 17.61 -7.28 -12.22
C ALA A 66 16.12 -7.61 -12.06
N ARG A 67 15.73 -8.87 -12.30
CA ARG A 67 14.37 -9.38 -12.03
C ARG A 67 14.02 -9.26 -10.55
N GLN A 68 14.95 -9.60 -9.65
CA GLN A 68 14.72 -9.49 -8.20
C GLN A 68 14.51 -8.05 -7.73
N ILE A 69 15.22 -7.09 -8.31
CA ILE A 69 15.07 -5.66 -7.99
C ILE A 69 13.75 -5.13 -8.57
N ALA A 70 13.44 -5.44 -9.82
CA ALA A 70 12.15 -5.09 -10.43
C ALA A 70 10.97 -5.66 -9.61
N ASN A 71 11.12 -6.87 -9.07
CA ASN A 71 10.14 -7.47 -8.17
C ASN A 71 10.07 -6.76 -6.80
N ASN A 72 11.21 -6.34 -6.23
CA ASN A 72 11.20 -5.56 -5.00
C ASN A 72 10.53 -4.18 -5.17
N LEU A 73 10.77 -3.49 -6.30
CA LEU A 73 10.13 -2.21 -6.62
C LEU A 73 8.61 -2.39 -6.80
N ARG A 74 8.19 -3.43 -7.54
CA ARG A 74 6.77 -3.76 -7.76
C ARG A 74 6.06 -4.18 -6.47
N CYS A 75 6.63 -5.12 -5.72
CA CYS A 75 5.92 -5.80 -4.65
C CYS A 75 6.14 -5.18 -3.26
N LYS A 76 7.30 -4.59 -2.98
CA LYS A 76 7.57 -3.96 -1.66
C LYS A 76 7.29 -2.48 -1.62
N LEU A 77 7.48 -1.78 -2.74
CA LEU A 77 7.32 -0.33 -2.82
C LEU A 77 6.08 0.10 -3.62
N ASN A 78 5.30 -0.87 -4.13
CA ASN A 78 4.08 -0.62 -4.91
C ASN A 78 4.33 0.34 -6.09
N VAL A 79 5.47 0.17 -6.78
CA VAL A 79 5.88 0.98 -7.93
C VAL A 79 5.47 0.27 -9.21
N LYS A 80 4.70 0.93 -10.07
CA LYS A 80 4.45 0.45 -11.43
C LYS A 80 5.72 0.67 -12.26
N LEU A 81 6.25 -0.40 -12.85
CA LEU A 81 7.35 -0.32 -13.80
C LEU A 81 6.76 -0.10 -15.19
N ILE A 82 7.26 0.92 -15.89
CA ILE A 82 6.98 1.17 -17.30
C ILE A 82 8.29 0.96 -18.02
N GLY A 83 8.32 0.03 -18.97
CA GLY A 83 9.43 -0.04 -19.91
C GLY A 83 9.06 0.68 -21.19
N MET A 84 9.98 1.50 -21.65
CA MET A 84 9.91 2.16 -22.94
C MET A 84 11.15 1.73 -23.71
N GLY A 85 10.93 1.27 -24.93
CA GLY A 85 11.98 0.90 -25.86
C GLY A 85 11.75 1.62 -27.18
N ILE A 86 12.84 2.05 -27.80
CA ILE A 86 12.83 2.68 -29.12
C ILE A 86 13.50 1.68 -30.07
N ASP A 87 12.86 1.41 -31.21
CA ASP A 87 13.37 0.50 -32.25
C ASP A 87 13.89 -0.83 -31.70
N LEU A 88 13.17 -1.42 -30.75
CA LEU A 88 13.50 -2.74 -30.21
C LEU A 88 13.21 -3.82 -31.24
N ASP A 89 14.16 -4.74 -31.41
CA ASP A 89 13.86 -6.00 -32.09
C ASP A 89 12.91 -6.88 -31.24
N PRO A 90 12.29 -7.91 -31.82
CA PRO A 90 11.31 -8.73 -31.12
C PRO A 90 11.84 -9.42 -29.86
N ASP A 91 13.12 -9.81 -29.81
CA ASP A 91 13.69 -10.53 -28.68
C ASP A 91 13.99 -9.56 -27.53
N ALA A 92 14.51 -8.37 -27.83
CA ALA A 92 14.68 -7.31 -26.86
C ALA A 92 13.34 -6.79 -26.31
N ALA A 93 12.31 -6.68 -27.17
CA ALA A 93 10.95 -6.38 -26.75
C ALA A 93 10.39 -7.48 -25.81
N ASN A 94 10.65 -8.75 -26.11
CA ASN A 94 10.26 -9.88 -25.26
C ASN A 94 11.03 -9.93 -23.94
N ASN A 95 12.31 -9.55 -23.90
CA ASN A 95 13.12 -9.50 -22.68
C ASN A 95 12.69 -8.33 -21.79
N LEU A 96 12.46 -7.16 -22.37
CA LEU A 96 11.92 -5.99 -21.66
C LEU A 96 10.53 -6.30 -21.10
N GLN A 97 9.67 -6.92 -21.93
CA GLN A 97 8.41 -7.48 -21.47
C GLN A 97 8.64 -8.51 -20.37
N GLY A 98 9.58 -9.44 -20.48
CA GLY A 98 9.87 -10.43 -19.43
C GLY A 98 10.39 -9.83 -18.12
N LEU A 99 11.01 -8.65 -18.15
CA LEU A 99 11.42 -7.91 -16.96
C LEU A 99 10.22 -7.21 -16.31
N ILE A 100 9.30 -6.66 -17.12
CA ILE A 100 8.11 -5.90 -16.68
C ILE A 100 6.92 -6.83 -16.35
N ASN A 101 6.86 -7.98 -17.00
CA ASN A 101 5.86 -9.03 -16.88
C ASN A 101 6.37 -10.07 -15.90
N ASP A 102 5.47 -10.60 -15.08
CA ASP A 102 5.78 -11.70 -14.19
C ASP A 102 5.43 -13.03 -14.88
N GLU A 103 6.43 -13.84 -15.26
CA GLU A 103 6.17 -15.23 -15.67
C GLU A 103 5.66 -16.10 -14.50
N GLN A 104 5.77 -15.64 -13.24
CA GLN A 104 5.17 -16.25 -12.06
C GLN A 104 3.80 -15.69 -11.68
N LYS A 105 2.95 -15.39 -12.67
CA LYS A 105 1.47 -15.47 -12.57
C LYS A 105 0.74 -14.69 -11.45
N SER A 106 1.34 -13.74 -10.72
CA SER A 106 0.59 -13.10 -9.62
C SER A 106 0.61 -11.58 -9.55
N CYS A 107 1.18 -10.86 -10.51
CA CYS A 107 1.07 -9.41 -10.56
C CYS A 107 0.94 -8.88 -11.99
N VAL A 108 -0.22 -8.27 -12.31
CA VAL A 108 -0.48 -7.35 -13.45
C VAL A 108 -0.66 -7.97 -14.86
N GLN A 109 -1.61 -7.42 -15.63
CA GLN A 109 -1.64 -7.47 -17.09
C GLN A 109 -0.75 -6.33 -17.62
N PRO A 110 0.31 -6.61 -18.39
CA PRO A 110 1.31 -5.61 -18.73
C PRO A 110 0.79 -4.57 -19.72
N TYR A 111 1.24 -3.33 -19.55
CA TYR A 111 1.04 -2.26 -20.52
C TYR A 111 2.38 -1.95 -21.19
N TYR A 112 2.56 -2.50 -22.38
CA TYR A 112 3.71 -2.28 -23.26
C TYR A 112 3.31 -1.28 -24.34
N HIS A 113 4.15 -0.27 -24.59
CA HIS A 113 3.98 0.63 -25.72
C HIS A 113 5.25 0.61 -26.57
N ASP A 114 5.12 0.08 -27.79
CA ASP A 114 6.14 0.18 -28.82
C ASP A 114 6.17 1.62 -29.34
N ILE A 115 7.28 2.33 -29.15
CA ILE A 115 7.43 3.74 -29.51
C ILE A 115 8.36 3.82 -30.71
N LYS A 116 7.79 4.20 -31.86
CA LYS A 116 8.52 4.23 -33.13
C LYS A 116 9.30 5.53 -33.37
N ASP A 117 9.11 6.56 -32.54
CA ASP A 117 9.77 7.86 -32.70
C ASP A 117 9.77 8.70 -31.41
N TYR A 118 10.84 9.45 -31.16
CA TYR A 118 11.09 10.21 -29.92
C TYR A 118 10.01 11.27 -29.66
N ASP A 119 9.51 11.90 -30.73
CA ASP A 119 8.48 12.95 -30.67
C ASP A 119 7.11 12.44 -30.20
N SER A 120 6.85 11.13 -30.29
CA SER A 120 5.56 10.54 -29.93
C SER A 120 5.34 10.32 -28.42
N ILE A 121 6.40 10.43 -27.62
CA ILE A 121 6.37 10.40 -26.14
C ILE A 121 5.62 11.61 -25.58
N THR A 122 5.73 12.76 -26.25
CA THR A 122 5.08 14.01 -25.82
C THR A 122 3.60 14.09 -26.22
N ALA A 123 3.22 13.40 -27.30
CA ALA A 123 1.89 13.51 -27.93
C ALA A 123 0.86 12.49 -27.41
N THR A 124 1.29 11.33 -26.93
CA THR A 124 0.36 10.29 -26.44
C THR A 124 -0.15 10.56 -25.03
N GLY A 125 0.52 11.43 -24.26
CA GLY A 125 0.25 11.57 -22.83
C GLY A 125 0.60 10.26 -22.12
N LEU A 126 1.43 10.33 -21.07
CA LEU A 126 1.69 9.14 -20.26
C LEU A 126 0.32 8.57 -19.81
N PRO A 127 0.00 7.30 -20.12
CA PRO A 127 -1.27 6.73 -19.73
C PRO A 127 -1.43 6.89 -18.23
N GLU A 128 -2.53 7.50 -17.81
CA GLU A 128 -2.84 7.75 -16.41
C GLU A 128 -2.78 6.41 -15.67
N ILE A 129 -1.79 6.29 -14.78
CA ILE A 129 -1.48 5.02 -14.13
C ILE A 129 -2.58 4.72 -13.13
N GLN A 130 -3.54 3.87 -13.52
CA GLN A 130 -4.40 3.21 -12.54
C GLN A 130 -3.53 2.23 -11.72
N LYS A 131 -3.54 2.39 -10.39
CA LYS A 131 -2.87 1.49 -9.43
C LYS A 131 -3.44 0.09 -9.63
N ASP A 132 -2.58 -0.85 -10.03
CA ASP A 132 -2.98 -2.23 -10.21
C ASP A 132 -3.19 -2.86 -8.83
N VAL A 133 -4.40 -3.35 -8.57
CA VAL A 133 -4.90 -3.85 -7.29
C VAL A 133 -4.32 -5.24 -6.97
N ASN A 134 -3.44 -5.77 -7.82
CA ASN A 134 -3.05 -7.18 -7.86
C ASN A 134 -1.65 -7.51 -7.29
N CYS A 135 -0.86 -6.55 -6.79
CA CYS A 135 0.34 -6.91 -6.04
C CYS A 135 -0.05 -7.40 -4.64
N ALA A 136 0.19 -8.69 -4.36
CA ALA A 136 0.01 -9.26 -3.04
C ALA A 136 0.96 -8.58 -2.03
N PRO A 137 0.46 -8.04 -0.91
CA PRO A 137 1.28 -7.42 0.11
C PRO A 137 2.29 -8.42 0.68
N PRO A 138 3.52 -7.98 0.99
CA PRO A 138 4.52 -8.87 1.58
C PRO A 138 4.04 -9.34 2.97
N PRO A 139 4.41 -10.56 3.38
CA PRO A 139 4.21 -11.00 4.76
C PRO A 139 4.92 -10.09 5.77
N ALA A 140 4.57 -10.24 7.05
CA ALA A 140 5.24 -9.56 8.16
C ALA A 140 6.77 -9.75 8.11
N SER A 141 7.52 -8.65 8.24
CA SER A 141 8.99 -8.66 8.25
C SER A 141 9.60 -8.74 9.65
N CYS A 142 8.77 -8.90 10.68
CA CYS A 142 9.16 -8.85 12.09
C CYS A 142 8.40 -9.91 12.90
N ASP A 143 8.89 -10.22 14.11
CA ASP A 143 8.12 -11.05 15.05
C ASP A 143 6.98 -10.22 15.68
N LEU A 144 5.77 -10.41 15.16
CA LEU A 144 4.55 -9.75 15.63
C LEU A 144 4.28 -9.95 17.12
N LYS A 145 4.73 -11.05 17.71
CA LYS A 145 4.55 -11.34 19.15
C LYS A 145 5.42 -10.47 20.05
N GLN A 146 6.49 -9.87 19.51
CA GLN A 146 7.37 -8.94 20.22
C GLN A 146 6.96 -7.48 20.04
N ARG A 147 5.95 -7.19 19.22
CA ARG A 147 5.53 -5.81 18.95
C ARG A 147 4.72 -5.25 20.11
N LYS A 148 5.04 -4.02 20.50
CA LYS A 148 4.31 -3.25 21.48
C LYS A 148 3.41 -2.24 20.78
N LEU A 149 2.15 -2.64 20.56
CA LEU A 149 1.19 -1.92 19.73
C LEU A 149 -0.10 -1.64 20.49
N ASP A 150 -0.67 -0.48 20.29
CA ASP A 150 -2.06 -0.17 20.62
C ASP A 150 -2.84 -0.12 19.29
N LEU A 151 -3.71 -1.11 19.06
CA LEU A 151 -4.48 -1.25 17.83
C LEU A 151 -5.94 -0.87 18.06
N VAL A 152 -6.49 0.06 17.29
CA VAL A 152 -7.92 0.38 17.34
C VAL A 152 -8.57 -0.02 16.03
N PHE A 153 -9.45 -1.00 16.08
CA PHE A 153 -10.25 -1.41 14.93
C PHE A 153 -11.47 -0.53 14.81
N MET A 154 -11.60 0.17 13.69
CA MET A 154 -12.84 0.84 13.29
C MET A 154 -13.53 -0.05 12.25
N LEU A 155 -14.65 -0.66 12.64
CA LEU A 155 -15.39 -1.56 11.77
C LEU A 155 -16.61 -0.87 11.21
N ASP A 156 -16.74 -0.82 9.90
CA ASP A 156 -17.96 -0.40 9.23
C ASP A 156 -19.09 -1.36 9.58
N ALA A 157 -20.04 -0.90 10.39
CA ALA A 157 -21.22 -1.64 10.81
C ALA A 157 -22.45 -1.30 9.97
N SER A 158 -22.29 -0.53 8.88
CA SER A 158 -23.34 -0.26 7.88
C SER A 158 -23.32 -1.28 6.72
N MET A 159 -22.22 -2.03 6.56
CA MET A 159 -22.08 -3.10 5.56
C MET A 159 -23.09 -4.23 5.77
N SER A 160 -23.17 -5.20 4.85
CA SER A 160 -24.08 -6.34 5.05
C SER A 160 -23.74 -7.16 6.31
N THR A 161 -24.73 -7.80 6.93
CA THR A 161 -24.51 -8.63 8.13
C THR A 161 -23.47 -9.74 7.90
N SER A 162 -23.45 -10.36 6.72
CA SER A 162 -22.46 -11.38 6.38
C SER A 162 -21.05 -10.80 6.26
N SER A 163 -20.90 -9.65 5.60
CA SER A 163 -19.62 -8.92 5.53
C SER A 163 -19.14 -8.52 6.92
N PHE A 164 -20.03 -8.02 7.78
CA PHE A 164 -19.66 -7.62 9.13
C PHE A 164 -19.16 -8.80 9.97
N GLN A 165 -19.80 -9.98 9.84
CA GLN A 165 -19.32 -11.19 10.49
C GLN A 165 -17.95 -11.64 9.94
N LEU A 166 -17.73 -11.56 8.63
CA LEU A 166 -16.43 -11.87 8.02
C LEU A 166 -15.33 -10.94 8.53
N VAL A 167 -15.61 -9.64 8.64
CA VAL A 167 -14.66 -8.65 9.17
C VAL A 167 -14.34 -8.92 10.64
N LYS A 168 -15.33 -9.29 11.47
CA LYS A 168 -15.08 -9.70 12.86
C LYS A 168 -14.16 -10.92 12.94
N THR A 169 -14.44 -11.97 12.17
CA THR A 169 -13.57 -13.15 12.09
C THR A 169 -12.17 -12.80 11.57
N PHE A 170 -12.06 -11.85 10.64
CA PHE A 170 -10.76 -11.36 10.18
C PHE A 170 -9.98 -10.66 11.31
N VAL A 171 -10.62 -9.81 12.12
CA VAL A 171 -9.98 -9.18 13.29
C VAL A 171 -9.42 -10.25 14.24
N GLU A 172 -10.21 -11.29 14.54
CA GLU A 172 -9.76 -12.41 15.37
C GLU A 172 -8.56 -13.13 14.75
N THR A 173 -8.65 -13.44 13.45
CA THR A 173 -7.58 -14.10 12.68
C THR A 173 -6.30 -13.29 12.67
N MET A 174 -6.42 -11.97 12.47
CA MET A 174 -5.28 -11.05 12.51
C MET A 174 -4.58 -11.09 13.87
N LEU A 175 -5.35 -11.05 14.95
CA LEU A 175 -4.83 -10.99 16.31
C LEU A 175 -4.17 -12.30 16.78
N LEU A 176 -4.41 -13.44 16.11
CA LEU A 176 -3.70 -14.70 16.38
C LEU A 176 -2.16 -14.58 16.20
N GLY A 177 -1.71 -13.67 15.34
CA GLY A 177 -0.29 -13.40 15.11
C GLY A 177 0.40 -12.64 16.25
N TYR A 178 -0.37 -12.02 17.15
CA TYR A 178 0.14 -11.10 18.16
C TYR A 178 0.05 -11.68 19.57
N ASN A 179 0.88 -11.17 20.48
CA ASN A 179 0.75 -11.46 21.91
C ASN A 179 -0.16 -10.40 22.55
N ILE A 180 -1.43 -10.75 22.76
CA ILE A 180 -2.43 -9.81 23.28
C ILE A 180 -2.35 -9.74 24.80
N ASN A 181 -1.74 -8.67 25.32
CA ASN A 181 -1.66 -8.35 26.75
C ASN A 181 -1.07 -6.94 26.96
N GLN A 182 -1.01 -6.52 28.22
CA GLN A 182 -0.57 -5.17 28.58
C GLN A 182 0.91 -4.86 28.25
N ASN A 183 1.77 -5.86 28.10
CA ASN A 183 3.20 -5.69 27.82
C ASN A 183 3.51 -5.60 26.33
N PHE A 184 2.72 -6.26 25.48
CA PHE A 184 2.92 -6.34 24.03
C PHE A 184 1.79 -5.62 23.31
N THR A 185 0.88 -6.34 22.65
CA THR A 185 -0.21 -5.73 21.87
C THR A 185 -1.48 -5.59 22.71
N GLN A 186 -2.07 -4.40 22.71
CA GLN A 186 -3.43 -4.14 23.19
C GLN A 186 -4.32 -3.80 22.00
N PHE A 187 -5.62 -4.04 22.12
CA PHE A 187 -6.56 -3.64 21.08
C PHE A 187 -7.89 -3.16 21.65
N GLY A 188 -8.53 -2.27 20.89
CA GLY A 188 -9.85 -1.73 21.16
C GLY A 188 -10.68 -1.68 19.87
N LEU A 189 -11.98 -1.41 20.00
CA LEU A 189 -12.90 -1.49 18.87
C LEU A 189 -13.96 -0.38 18.90
N ILE A 190 -14.13 0.26 17.75
CA ILE A 190 -15.18 1.23 17.44
C ILE A 190 -15.97 0.68 16.26
N THR A 191 -17.30 0.76 16.29
CA THR A 191 -18.12 0.53 15.09
C THR A 191 -18.54 1.86 14.48
N VAL A 192 -18.53 1.94 13.15
CA VAL A 192 -18.88 3.13 12.36
C VAL A 192 -20.09 2.81 11.48
N ALA A 193 -21.18 3.55 11.66
CA ALA A 193 -22.38 3.49 10.83
C ALA A 193 -22.98 4.92 10.75
N ALA A 194 -24.31 5.08 10.83
CA ALA A 194 -24.91 6.42 11.03
C ALA A 194 -24.39 7.12 12.31
N THR A 195 -23.96 6.34 13.30
CA THR A 195 -23.24 6.82 14.49
C THR A 195 -21.94 6.05 14.70
N ALA A 196 -20.96 6.67 15.34
CA ALA A 196 -19.77 5.98 15.83
C ALA A 196 -19.98 5.54 17.28
N GLN A 197 -19.67 4.28 17.59
CA GLN A 197 -19.84 3.72 18.93
C GLN A 197 -18.58 3.01 19.39
N SER A 198 -18.04 3.44 20.55
CA SER A 198 -17.00 2.70 21.25
C SER A 198 -17.60 1.40 21.80
N ARG A 199 -17.00 0.25 21.46
CA ARG A 199 -17.44 -1.06 21.96
C ARG A 199 -16.63 -1.46 23.18
N PHE A 200 -15.32 -1.35 23.09
CA PHE A 200 -14.41 -1.51 24.22
C PHE A 200 -13.07 -0.82 23.93
N THR A 201 -12.39 -0.42 24.98
CA THR A 201 -11.11 0.30 24.96
C THR A 201 -9.92 -0.64 25.08
N LEU A 202 -8.69 -0.11 24.98
CA LEU A 202 -7.45 -0.89 24.89
C LEU A 202 -7.19 -1.76 26.14
N ASP A 203 -7.69 -1.33 27.30
CA ASP A 203 -7.60 -2.05 28.56
C ASP A 203 -8.49 -3.29 28.67
N ALA A 204 -9.47 -3.47 27.78
CA ALA A 204 -10.34 -4.65 27.76
C ALA A 204 -9.56 -5.96 27.53
N SER A 205 -8.45 -5.87 26.77
CA SER A 205 -7.51 -6.97 26.51
C SER A 205 -6.89 -7.59 27.78
N ARG A 206 -7.00 -6.93 28.94
CA ARG A 206 -6.46 -7.44 30.22
C ARG A 206 -7.30 -8.57 30.81
N ASN A 207 -8.60 -8.61 30.50
CA ASN A 207 -9.58 -9.43 31.21
C ASN A 207 -10.33 -10.43 30.32
N GLY A 208 -10.15 -10.37 28.99
CA GLY A 208 -10.89 -11.20 28.04
C GLY A 208 -10.02 -11.70 26.90
N GLY A 209 -10.32 -12.91 26.42
CA GLY A 209 -9.75 -13.43 25.18
C GLY A 209 -10.32 -12.70 23.96
N VAL A 210 -9.58 -12.67 22.85
CA VAL A 210 -9.98 -11.96 21.64
C VAL A 210 -11.41 -12.31 21.18
N PRO A 211 -11.81 -13.60 21.05
CA PRO A 211 -13.17 -13.93 20.61
C PRO A 211 -14.24 -13.43 21.59
N SER A 212 -14.00 -13.51 22.90
CA SER A 212 -14.96 -13.05 23.91
C SER A 212 -15.23 -11.53 23.89
N LEU A 213 -14.31 -10.76 23.30
CA LEU A 213 -14.47 -9.31 23.11
C LEU A 213 -15.09 -8.98 21.75
N VAL A 214 -14.69 -9.70 20.69
CA VAL A 214 -15.10 -9.40 19.32
C VAL A 214 -16.46 -10.02 18.99
N ASP A 215 -16.71 -11.30 19.29
CA ASP A 215 -17.96 -11.99 18.97
C ASP A 215 -19.24 -11.28 19.46
N PRO A 216 -19.29 -10.67 20.65
CA PRO A 216 -20.50 -10.00 21.13
C PRO A 216 -20.75 -8.62 20.49
N VAL A 217 -19.81 -8.07 19.71
CA VAL A 217 -19.97 -6.75 19.08
C VAL A 217 -21.19 -6.78 18.15
N PRO A 218 -22.20 -5.92 18.39
CA PRO A 218 -23.44 -5.97 17.64
C PRO A 218 -23.27 -5.33 16.25
N TYR A 219 -23.98 -5.90 15.29
CA TYR A 219 -24.23 -5.30 13.99
C TYR A 219 -25.21 -4.13 14.13
N ASP A 220 -24.90 -2.98 13.52
CA ASP A 220 -25.74 -1.78 13.56
C ASP A 220 -26.72 -1.75 12.38
N GLY A 221 -26.19 -1.82 11.15
CA GLY A 221 -26.95 -1.85 9.90
C GLY A 221 -27.60 -0.53 9.50
N SER A 222 -27.46 0.53 10.29
CA SER A 222 -27.88 1.87 9.86
C SER A 222 -26.97 2.39 8.75
N ASN A 223 -27.58 3.01 7.73
CA ASN A 223 -26.83 3.61 6.64
C ASN A 223 -26.11 4.89 7.12
N GLY A 224 -24.80 4.95 6.89
CA GLY A 224 -23.98 6.10 7.18
C GLY A 224 -22.53 5.71 7.51
N GLN A 225 -21.65 6.70 7.47
CA GLN A 225 -20.24 6.59 7.86
C GLN A 225 -19.85 7.80 8.68
N ASN A 226 -20.13 7.74 9.99
CA ASN A 226 -19.82 8.79 10.95
C ASN A 226 -18.33 8.75 11.36
N MET A 227 -17.44 9.09 10.42
CA MET A 227 -16.00 8.97 10.62
C MET A 227 -15.44 10.08 11.51
N THR A 228 -15.97 11.30 11.44
CA THR A 228 -15.56 12.40 12.35
C THR A 228 -15.88 12.06 13.80
N GLY A 229 -17.02 11.41 14.07
CA GLY A 229 -17.37 10.90 15.39
C GLY A 229 -16.42 9.80 15.86
N ALA A 230 -16.01 8.89 14.97
CA ALA A 230 -15.05 7.83 15.30
C ALA A 230 -13.66 8.38 15.63
N LEU A 231 -13.16 9.34 14.85
CA LEU A 231 -11.90 10.05 15.11
C LEU A 231 -11.97 10.90 16.39
N THR A 232 -13.15 11.42 16.73
CA THR A 232 -13.38 12.11 18.00
C THR A 232 -13.28 11.14 19.17
N LEU A 233 -13.95 9.97 19.11
CA LEU A 233 -13.80 8.92 20.12
C LEU A 233 -12.34 8.48 20.27
N LEU A 234 -11.62 8.33 19.16
CA LEU A 234 -10.20 7.97 19.17
C LEU A 234 -9.38 8.96 20.02
N THR A 235 -9.56 10.25 19.78
CA THR A 235 -8.78 11.31 20.43
C THR A 235 -9.27 11.65 21.84
N SER A 236 -10.57 11.57 22.12
CA SER A 236 -11.12 11.90 23.45
C SER A 236 -11.04 10.73 24.42
N THR A 237 -11.21 9.51 23.92
CA THR A 237 -11.41 8.31 24.74
C THR A 237 -10.22 7.35 24.64
N PHE A 238 -9.83 6.95 23.42
CA PHE A 238 -8.77 5.94 23.24
C PHE A 238 -7.36 6.49 23.46
N ALA A 239 -7.17 7.81 23.44
CA ALA A 239 -5.91 8.46 23.78
C ALA A 239 -5.69 8.65 25.30
N GLN A 240 -6.55 8.09 26.15
CA GLN A 240 -6.46 8.23 27.60
C GLN A 240 -5.73 7.04 28.25
N PRO A 241 -4.73 7.25 29.12
CA PRO A 241 -4.06 6.17 29.84
C PRO A 241 -5.02 5.32 30.70
N SER A 242 -6.09 5.93 31.22
CA SER A 242 -7.13 5.22 31.97
C SER A 242 -7.89 4.19 31.12
N ASN A 243 -7.89 4.37 29.79
CA ASN A 243 -8.52 3.49 28.81
C ASN A 243 -7.48 2.60 28.09
N GLY A 244 -6.26 2.53 28.62
CA GLY A 244 -5.20 1.62 28.17
C GLY A 244 -4.12 2.24 27.28
N TYR A 245 -4.25 3.49 26.82
CA TYR A 245 -3.26 4.15 25.96
C TYR A 245 -1.84 4.16 26.56
N ARG A 246 -0.84 3.78 25.76
CA ARG A 246 0.56 3.68 26.20
C ARG A 246 1.49 4.57 25.36
N ASN A 247 2.07 5.59 26.00
CA ASN A 247 3.05 6.48 25.35
C ASN A 247 4.27 5.76 24.76
N ASP A 248 4.60 4.56 25.23
CA ASP A 248 5.72 3.75 24.77
C ASP A 248 5.32 2.63 23.79
N ALA A 249 4.08 2.62 23.30
CA ALA A 249 3.61 1.77 22.23
C ALA A 249 3.50 2.54 20.90
N GLN A 250 3.53 1.83 19.77
CA GLN A 250 3.09 2.41 18.50
C GLN A 250 1.56 2.31 18.41
N HIS A 251 0.92 3.36 17.88
CA HIS A 251 -0.53 3.49 17.82
C HIS A 251 -1.02 3.42 16.38
N LEU A 252 -1.93 2.49 16.08
CA LEU A 252 -2.51 2.33 14.74
C LEU A 252 -4.02 2.13 14.80
N VAL A 253 -4.74 2.94 14.04
CA VAL A 253 -6.13 2.70 13.68
C VAL A 253 -6.18 1.85 12.42
N ILE A 254 -7.02 0.82 12.43
CA ILE A 254 -7.30 -0.01 11.27
C ILE A 254 -8.78 0.17 10.96
N TYR A 255 -9.09 0.88 9.88
CA TYR A 255 -10.44 1.06 9.40
C TYR A 255 -10.77 0.02 8.32
N ILE A 256 -11.80 -0.79 8.54
CA ILE A 256 -12.23 -1.82 7.59
C ILE A 256 -13.63 -1.48 7.11
N THR A 257 -13.79 -1.21 5.82
CA THR A 257 -15.05 -0.69 5.26
C THR A 257 -15.31 -1.13 3.83
N SER A 258 -16.59 -1.19 3.46
CA SER A 258 -17.04 -1.29 2.07
C SER A 258 -17.58 0.04 1.53
N ASN A 259 -17.37 1.16 2.23
CA ASN A 259 -17.95 2.46 1.91
C ASN A 259 -16.92 3.58 2.05
N ALA A 260 -16.69 4.31 0.96
CA ALA A 260 -15.78 5.45 0.88
C ALA A 260 -16.49 6.82 1.02
N GLU A 261 -17.82 6.84 1.17
CA GLU A 261 -18.60 8.07 1.36
C GLU A 261 -18.86 8.33 2.85
N PHE A 262 -18.27 9.42 3.37
CA PHE A 262 -18.51 9.90 4.73
C PHE A 262 -19.81 10.71 4.79
N THR A 263 -20.66 10.44 5.79
CA THR A 263 -22.01 11.04 5.87
C THR A 263 -22.13 12.13 6.93
N ASP A 264 -21.05 12.42 7.66
CA ASP A 264 -21.00 13.37 8.77
C ASP A 264 -20.09 14.57 8.50
N GLY A 265 -19.76 14.80 7.23
CA GLY A 265 -18.85 15.84 6.78
C GLY A 265 -17.50 15.28 6.34
N ASN A 266 -16.49 16.14 6.22
CA ASN A 266 -15.16 15.75 5.76
C ASN A 266 -14.24 15.41 6.95
N PRO A 267 -13.85 14.14 7.17
CA PRO A 267 -12.95 13.74 8.25
C PRO A 267 -11.47 13.97 7.95
N ILE A 268 -11.09 14.28 6.71
CA ILE A 268 -9.69 14.38 6.27
C ILE A 268 -8.88 15.42 7.07
N PRO A 269 -9.38 16.63 7.37
CA PRO A 269 -8.62 17.57 8.20
C PRO A 269 -8.34 17.05 9.62
N GLN A 270 -9.28 16.29 10.19
CA GLN A 270 -9.14 15.70 11.52
C GLN A 270 -8.15 14.52 11.48
N SER A 271 -8.25 13.64 10.47
CA SER A 271 -7.30 12.53 10.30
C SER A 271 -5.88 13.04 10.05
N ASP A 272 -5.70 14.08 9.24
CA ASP A 272 -4.41 14.74 9.03
C ASP A 272 -3.82 15.29 10.32
N THR A 273 -4.64 15.91 11.17
CA THR A 273 -4.19 16.44 12.47
C THR A 273 -3.69 15.31 13.38
N ILE A 274 -4.45 14.21 13.46
CA ILE A 274 -4.12 13.03 14.27
C ILE A 274 -2.82 12.37 13.79
N ARG A 275 -2.69 12.16 12.48
CA ARG A 275 -1.54 11.49 11.87
C ARG A 275 -0.27 12.34 11.98
N ARG A 276 -0.34 13.64 11.70
CA ARG A 276 0.81 14.57 11.82
C ARG A 276 1.26 14.77 13.26
N ALA A 277 0.36 14.67 14.24
CA ALA A 277 0.72 14.70 15.65
C ALA A 277 1.45 13.42 16.10
N GLY A 278 1.42 12.35 15.30
CA GLY A 278 2.00 11.06 15.63
C GLY A 278 1.26 10.31 16.74
N SER A 279 0.09 10.80 17.17
CA SER A 279 -0.71 10.17 18.21
C SER A 279 -1.36 8.87 17.74
N TRP A 280 -1.79 8.82 16.48
CA TRP A 280 -2.29 7.60 15.83
C TRP A 280 -1.97 7.60 14.34
N GLY A 281 -1.49 6.47 13.85
CA GLY A 281 -1.55 6.15 12.42
C GLY A 281 -2.95 5.75 11.98
N ILE A 282 -3.27 5.86 10.70
CA ILE A 282 -4.53 5.34 10.14
C ILE A 282 -4.22 4.49 8.91
N ALA A 283 -4.54 3.20 8.98
CA ALA A 283 -4.54 2.30 7.85
C ALA A 283 -5.98 1.93 7.47
N THR A 284 -6.30 1.92 6.18
CA THR A 284 -7.62 1.53 5.69
C THR A 284 -7.54 0.26 4.84
N LEU A 285 -8.39 -0.69 5.18
CA LEU A 285 -8.67 -1.90 4.42
C LEU A 285 -10.05 -1.76 3.76
N ALA A 286 -10.05 -1.45 2.46
CA ALA A 286 -11.26 -1.37 1.67
C ALA A 286 -11.70 -2.78 1.28
N TYR A 287 -12.85 -3.24 1.76
CA TYR A 287 -13.32 -4.61 1.56
C TYR A 287 -14.54 -4.66 0.63
N GLY A 288 -14.46 -5.51 -0.40
CA GLY A 288 -15.53 -5.73 -1.37
C GLY A 288 -15.66 -4.59 -2.37
N THR A 289 -16.85 -4.48 -2.97
CA THR A 289 -17.16 -3.40 -3.90
C THR A 289 -17.45 -2.13 -3.11
N LEU A 290 -16.56 -1.14 -3.25
CA LEU A 290 -16.71 0.15 -2.59
C LEU A 290 -17.84 0.97 -3.19
N SER A 291 -18.68 1.56 -2.35
CA SER A 291 -19.45 2.75 -2.72
C SER A 291 -18.58 4.00 -2.55
N GLY A 292 -18.64 4.93 -3.49
CA GLY A 292 -17.94 6.22 -3.38
C GLY A 292 -16.53 6.28 -3.98
N ASP A 293 -15.88 7.43 -3.79
CA ASP A 293 -14.51 7.65 -4.26
C ASP A 293 -13.48 7.12 -3.25
N SER A 294 -12.76 6.07 -3.64
CA SER A 294 -11.64 5.49 -2.88
C SER A 294 -10.56 6.51 -2.49
N ASN A 295 -10.44 7.65 -3.19
CA ASN A 295 -9.54 8.74 -2.80
C ASN A 295 -9.84 9.27 -1.39
N ASN A 296 -11.09 9.23 -0.95
CA ASN A 296 -11.47 9.61 0.42
C ASN A 296 -10.76 8.70 1.44
N LEU A 297 -10.75 7.39 1.20
CA LEU A 297 -10.10 6.41 2.07
C LEU A 297 -8.57 6.48 2.01
N ILE A 298 -8.03 6.77 0.82
CA ILE A 298 -6.60 7.03 0.64
C ILE A 298 -6.22 8.26 1.47
N GLN A 299 -6.87 9.40 1.26
CA GLN A 299 -6.59 10.64 2.00
C GLN A 299 -6.78 10.48 3.51
N LEU A 300 -7.75 9.67 3.95
CA LEU A 300 -7.99 9.39 5.37
C LEU A 300 -6.75 8.72 6.00
N SER A 301 -6.15 7.79 5.26
CA SER A 301 -4.99 6.98 5.69
C SER A 301 -3.65 7.68 5.47
N GLY A 302 -3.61 8.60 4.52
CA GLY A 302 -2.44 9.38 4.19
C GLY A 302 -2.32 9.73 2.72
N LYS A 303 -1.61 10.82 2.44
CA LYS A 303 -1.41 11.27 1.05
C LYS A 303 -0.56 10.27 0.25
N ASN A 304 0.13 9.37 0.93
CA ASN A 304 0.76 8.21 0.32
C ASN A 304 -0.19 6.99 0.36
N ASN A 305 -0.39 6.36 -0.79
CA ASN A 305 -1.27 5.19 -0.92
C ASN A 305 -0.65 3.89 -0.36
N THR A 306 0.19 4.01 0.67
CA THR A 306 0.91 2.91 1.35
C THR A 306 0.16 2.38 2.55
N CYS A 307 -0.78 3.17 3.09
CA CYS A 307 -1.63 2.80 4.24
C CYS A 307 -3.08 2.54 3.83
N TYR A 308 -3.30 2.31 2.54
CA TYR A 308 -4.59 1.91 1.99
C TYR A 308 -4.41 0.66 1.14
N TYR A 309 -5.25 -0.35 1.37
CA TYR A 309 -5.28 -1.56 0.57
C TYR A 309 -6.71 -1.99 0.24
N PRO A 310 -7.07 -2.10 -1.06
CA PRO A 310 -8.34 -2.64 -1.48
C PRO A 310 -8.31 -4.17 -1.60
N ILE A 311 -9.40 -4.81 -1.16
CA ILE A 311 -9.65 -6.24 -1.19
C ILE A 311 -10.89 -6.45 -2.05
N VAL A 312 -10.66 -6.85 -3.30
CA VAL A 312 -11.75 -7.09 -4.26
C VAL A 312 -12.41 -8.44 -4.00
N ASN A 313 -11.62 -9.50 -3.77
CA ASN A 313 -12.15 -10.82 -3.48
C ASN A 313 -12.21 -11.07 -1.98
N PRO A 314 -13.36 -11.53 -1.45
CA PRO A 314 -13.48 -11.88 -0.04
C PRO A 314 -12.45 -12.89 0.48
N SER A 315 -11.98 -13.80 -0.39
CA SER A 315 -10.93 -14.78 -0.08
C SER A 315 -9.61 -14.13 0.30
N ASP A 316 -9.34 -12.92 -0.21
CA ASP A 316 -8.06 -12.25 -0.07
C ASP A 316 -7.96 -11.47 1.24
N LEU A 317 -9.06 -11.41 2.01
CA LEU A 317 -9.11 -10.80 3.33
C LEU A 317 -8.11 -11.46 4.29
N ASN A 318 -8.13 -12.80 4.36
CA ASN A 318 -7.26 -13.57 5.26
C ASN A 318 -5.86 -13.87 4.67
N THR A 319 -5.55 -13.40 3.47
CA THR A 319 -4.23 -13.54 2.85
C THR A 319 -3.60 -12.17 2.63
N ASN A 320 -4.02 -11.44 1.60
CA ASN A 320 -3.48 -10.14 1.24
C ASN A 320 -3.81 -9.07 2.28
N GLY A 321 -5.05 -9.06 2.79
CA GLY A 321 -5.44 -8.14 3.86
C GLY A 321 -4.64 -8.35 5.15
N LEU A 322 -4.44 -9.62 5.50
CA LEU A 322 -3.63 -10.02 6.64
C LEU A 322 -2.17 -9.58 6.46
N ASN A 323 -1.56 -9.91 5.32
CA ASN A 323 -0.18 -9.52 4.99
C ASN A 323 0.00 -8.00 4.98
N PHE A 324 -0.95 -7.26 4.40
CA PHE A 324 -0.91 -5.81 4.38
C PHE A 324 -0.88 -5.23 5.79
N LEU A 325 -1.83 -5.58 6.64
CA LEU A 325 -1.89 -5.00 7.99
C LEU A 325 -0.70 -5.44 8.84
N GLN A 326 -0.31 -6.71 8.76
CA GLN A 326 0.84 -7.20 9.52
C GLN A 326 2.17 -6.56 9.07
N SER A 327 2.38 -6.39 7.76
CA SER A 327 3.56 -5.67 7.25
C SER A 327 3.58 -4.20 7.66
N VAL A 328 2.42 -3.52 7.66
CA VAL A 328 2.28 -2.16 8.20
C VAL A 328 2.74 -2.12 9.66
N THR A 329 2.28 -3.04 10.52
CA THR A 329 2.67 -3.06 11.95
C THR A 329 4.14 -3.39 12.23
N CYS A 330 4.86 -3.90 11.24
CA CYS A 330 6.30 -4.16 11.34
C CYS A 330 7.17 -2.94 11.05
N SER A 331 6.60 -1.79 10.69
CA SER A 331 7.39 -0.59 10.39
C SER A 331 8.04 -0.01 11.65
N ASP A 332 9.32 0.36 11.56
CA ASP A 332 10.11 0.89 12.69
C ASP A 332 9.84 2.39 12.99
N GLY A 333 9.13 3.08 12.10
CA GLY A 333 8.71 4.48 12.27
C GLY A 333 7.29 4.66 12.81
N LEU A 334 6.81 5.91 12.85
CA LEU A 334 5.39 6.19 13.14
C LEU A 334 4.51 5.53 12.07
N LEU A 335 3.72 4.54 12.48
CA LEU A 335 2.83 3.79 11.60
C LEU A 335 1.86 4.77 10.93
N CYS A 336 1.74 4.71 9.60
CA CYS A 336 0.71 5.43 8.82
C CYS A 336 0.43 6.88 9.22
N SER A 337 1.50 7.66 9.42
CA SER A 337 1.45 9.03 9.95
C SER A 337 1.64 10.16 8.92
N ASN A 338 2.02 9.82 7.67
CA ASN A 338 2.47 10.78 6.63
C ASN A 338 1.37 11.32 5.70
#